data_AF-A0A9W8WNM1-F1
#
_entry.id   AF-A0A9W8WNM1-F1
#
_cell.length_a   1.000
_cell.length_b   1.000
_cell.length_c   1.000
_cell.angle_alpha   90.00
_cell.angle_beta   90.00
_cell.angle_gamma   90.00
#
_symmetry.space_group_name_H-M   'P 1'
#
loop_
_entity.id
_entity.type
_entity.pdbx_description
1 polymer ?
#
loop_
_entity_poly.entity_id
_entity_poly.type
_entity_poly.pdbx_seq_one_letter_code
_entity_poly.pdbx_strand_id
1 'polypeptide(L)'
;MAIKSLRLKLDKLPPADPASNTTSPQLPPLLRLPVELHLEIVSYLSSEQCCRVLDRFTLRLVNRYFYYGLDAPTIDQLRVLESSDCGMYHQVYAFKYCLCLRRADKFADNMLKGDYQKIFWDPVPCLKARWCADCRFDKRSPVRYPRGVHVMVNGVPWLHCIGCDKVKKGTEVGKTPCKELCKDCHARYGCLYVKGHPKRRCKFNPHFYSARK
;
A
#
# COMPACT_ATOMS: atom_id res chain seq x y z
N MET A 1 5.38 -22.52 -29.82
CA MET A 1 5.67 -23.14 -28.51
C MET A 1 7.17 -23.23 -28.34
N ALA A 2 7.75 -22.58 -27.33
CA ALA A 2 9.16 -22.76 -26.97
C ALA A 2 9.36 -22.36 -25.49
N ILE A 3 9.44 -23.34 -24.61
CA ILE A 3 9.85 -23.14 -23.22
C ILE A 3 11.38 -23.22 -23.21
N LYS A 4 12.05 -22.08 -23.06
CA LYS A 4 13.49 -22.03 -22.84
C LYS A 4 13.79 -22.42 -21.39
N SER A 5 14.44 -23.57 -21.27
CA SER A 5 15.03 -24.13 -20.05
C SER A 5 16.02 -23.15 -19.42
N LEU A 6 15.76 -22.72 -18.18
CA LEU A 6 16.70 -21.99 -17.34
C LEU A 6 17.37 -22.98 -16.37
N ARG A 7 18.48 -23.58 -16.82
CA ARG A 7 19.48 -24.17 -15.91
C ARG A 7 20.25 -23.03 -15.26
N LEU A 8 19.92 -22.73 -14.00
CA LEU A 8 20.79 -21.91 -13.15
C LEU A 8 22.04 -22.73 -12.83
N LYS A 9 23.19 -22.21 -13.24
CA LYS A 9 24.52 -22.72 -12.88
C LYS A 9 24.67 -22.59 -11.37
N LEU A 10 24.61 -23.73 -10.69
CA LEU A 10 24.94 -23.86 -9.28
C LEU A 10 26.39 -24.31 -9.20
N ASP A 11 27.35 -23.38 -9.16
CA ASP A 11 28.73 -23.74 -8.84
C ASP A 11 29.47 -22.58 -8.16
N LYS A 12 30.13 -22.95 -7.05
CA LYS A 12 31.12 -22.23 -6.23
C LYS A 12 30.58 -21.34 -5.09
N LEU A 13 30.24 -22.00 -3.98
CA LEU A 13 30.37 -21.42 -2.63
C LEU A 13 31.70 -21.90 -2.01
N PRO A 14 32.46 -21.01 -1.34
CA PRO A 14 33.69 -21.38 -0.62
C PRO A 14 33.39 -22.28 0.60
N PRO A 15 34.38 -23.07 1.07
CA PRO A 15 34.17 -23.98 2.20
C PRO A 15 33.85 -23.20 3.48
N ALA A 16 32.82 -23.66 4.19
CA ALA A 16 32.30 -23.04 5.40
C ALA A 16 33.15 -23.38 6.63
N ASP A 17 33.43 -22.37 7.45
CA ASP A 17 34.02 -22.52 8.78
C ASP A 17 33.09 -23.32 9.72
N PRO A 18 33.61 -24.31 10.48
CA PRO A 18 32.78 -25.13 11.35
C PRO A 18 32.68 -24.52 12.75
N ALA A 19 31.89 -23.46 12.94
CA ALA A 19 31.34 -23.08 14.25
C ALA A 19 30.38 -21.88 14.13
N SER A 20 29.16 -22.11 13.66
CA SER A 20 28.06 -21.18 13.88
C SER A 20 26.78 -21.99 13.96
N ASN A 21 26.20 -22.09 15.16
CA ASN A 21 24.87 -22.67 15.37
C ASN A 21 23.86 -21.83 14.59
N THR A 22 23.65 -22.23 13.34
CA THR A 22 22.77 -21.56 12.40
C THR A 22 21.38 -22.13 12.65
N THR A 23 20.62 -21.49 13.54
CA THR A 23 19.18 -21.75 13.64
C THR A 23 18.58 -21.40 12.29
N SER A 24 18.42 -22.41 11.43
CA SER A 24 17.77 -22.26 10.14
C SER A 24 16.43 -21.54 10.36
N PRO A 25 16.11 -20.48 9.58
CA PRO A 25 14.87 -19.76 9.75
C PRO A 25 13.71 -20.72 9.46
N GLN A 26 13.12 -21.27 10.52
CA GLN A 26 12.00 -22.17 10.36
C GLN A 26 10.82 -21.40 9.77
N LEU A 27 10.19 -21.98 8.75
CA LEU A 27 9.01 -21.40 8.13
C LEU A 27 7.90 -21.18 9.19
N PRO A 28 7.00 -20.19 9.02
CA PRO A 28 5.82 -20.06 9.86
C PRO A 28 4.99 -21.36 9.89
N PRO A 29 4.33 -21.73 11.00
CA PRO A 29 3.61 -23.01 11.14
C PRO A 29 2.63 -23.30 10.00
N LEU A 30 1.88 -22.28 9.56
CA LEU A 30 0.95 -22.41 8.43
C LEU A 30 1.66 -22.86 7.16
N LEU A 31 2.84 -22.32 6.85
CA LEU A 31 3.60 -22.65 5.63
C LEU A 31 4.37 -23.99 5.71
N ARG A 32 4.32 -24.69 6.86
CA ARG A 32 4.88 -26.03 7.00
C ARG A 32 3.86 -27.12 6.66
N LEU A 33 2.58 -26.75 6.49
CA LEU A 33 1.55 -27.72 6.17
C LEU A 33 1.72 -28.22 4.72
N PRO A 34 1.35 -29.48 4.44
CA PRO A 34 1.20 -29.97 3.08
C PRO A 34 0.24 -29.08 2.26
N VAL A 35 0.48 -29.00 0.95
CA VAL A 35 -0.31 -28.15 0.04
C VAL A 35 -1.78 -28.54 0.03
N GLU A 36 -2.09 -29.81 0.26
CA GLU A 36 -3.43 -30.36 0.37
C GLU A 36 -4.20 -29.67 1.50
N LEU A 37 -3.57 -29.49 2.66
CA LEU A 37 -4.18 -28.80 3.79
C LEU A 37 -4.35 -27.30 3.51
N HIS A 38 -3.44 -26.67 2.75
CA HIS A 38 -3.66 -25.29 2.31
C HIS A 38 -4.90 -25.18 1.41
N LEU A 39 -5.07 -26.09 0.45
CA LEU A 39 -6.23 -26.10 -0.44
C LEU A 39 -7.52 -26.34 0.34
N GLU A 40 -7.50 -27.26 1.31
CA GLU A 40 -8.62 -27.54 2.20
C GLU A 40 -9.00 -26.30 3.03
N ILE A 41 -8.04 -25.63 3.68
CA ILE A 41 -8.27 -24.38 4.40
C ILE A 41 -8.91 -23.33 3.47
N VAL A 42 -8.37 -23.16 2.27
CA VAL A 42 -8.87 -22.19 1.29
C VAL A 42 -10.30 -22.52 0.84
N SER A 43 -10.64 -23.81 0.72
CA SER A 43 -11.99 -24.25 0.39
C SER A 43 -13.00 -23.82 1.46
N TYR A 44 -12.64 -23.93 2.75
CA TYR A 44 -13.49 -23.47 3.85
C TYR A 44 -13.69 -21.96 3.84
N LEU A 45 -12.69 -21.19 3.38
CA LEU A 45 -12.78 -19.74 3.21
C LEU A 45 -13.57 -19.32 1.96
N SER A 46 -13.92 -20.26 1.08
CA SER A 46 -14.67 -20.00 -0.16
C SER A 46 -16.18 -20.22 -0.01
N SER A 47 -16.64 -20.61 1.18
CA SER A 47 -18.05 -20.73 1.54
C SER A 47 -18.79 -19.40 1.35
N GLU A 48 -20.08 -19.47 0.98
CA GLU A 48 -20.96 -18.31 0.72
C GLU A 48 -21.15 -17.35 1.91
N GLN A 49 -20.63 -17.71 3.09
CA GLN A 49 -20.59 -16.79 4.22
C GLN A 49 -19.66 -15.62 3.91
N CYS A 50 -20.24 -14.43 3.80
CA CYS A 50 -19.55 -13.22 3.37
C CYS A 50 -18.23 -12.92 4.11
N CYS A 51 -18.17 -13.15 5.43
CA CYS A 51 -16.95 -12.97 6.21
C CYS A 51 -15.80 -13.91 5.80
N ARG A 52 -16.11 -15.13 5.38
CA ARG A 52 -15.08 -16.08 4.96
C ARG A 52 -14.42 -15.67 3.64
N VAL A 53 -15.19 -15.09 2.73
CA VAL A 53 -14.66 -14.53 1.48
C VAL A 53 -13.72 -13.35 1.77
N LEU A 54 -14.04 -12.53 2.78
CA LEU A 54 -13.14 -11.47 3.25
C LEU A 54 -11.83 -12.05 3.83
N ASP A 55 -11.91 -13.13 4.60
CA ASP A 55 -10.74 -13.83 5.13
C ASP A 55 -9.86 -14.44 4.02
N ARG A 56 -10.47 -15.01 2.97
CA ARG A 56 -9.76 -15.48 1.77
C ARG A 56 -8.95 -14.36 1.12
N PHE A 57 -9.54 -13.18 0.97
CA PHE A 57 -8.85 -12.02 0.39
C PHE A 57 -7.79 -11.45 1.32
N THR A 58 -8.00 -11.54 2.63
CA THR A 58 -6.98 -11.17 3.61
C THR A 58 -5.79 -12.12 3.55
N LEU A 59 -6.03 -13.44 3.47
CA LEU A 59 -5.00 -14.48 3.34
C LEU A 59 -4.13 -14.26 2.10
N ARG A 60 -4.73 -13.88 0.98
CA ARG A 60 -4.03 -13.50 -0.26
C ARG A 60 -2.99 -12.40 -0.04
N LEU A 61 -3.20 -11.50 0.92
CA LEU A 61 -2.31 -10.36 1.19
C LEU A 61 -1.22 -10.65 2.21
N VAL A 62 -1.21 -11.84 2.83
CA VAL A 62 -0.26 -12.20 3.89
C VAL A 62 1.14 -12.48 3.31
N ASN A 63 1.22 -13.24 2.21
CA ASN A 63 2.50 -13.62 1.62
C ASN A 63 2.38 -13.90 0.11
N ARG A 64 3.54 -14.04 -0.56
CA ARG A 64 3.59 -14.31 -2.00
C ARG A 64 2.97 -15.66 -2.39
N TYR A 65 3.09 -16.67 -1.54
CA TYR A 65 2.55 -18.01 -1.80
C TYR A 65 1.03 -17.96 -1.99
N PHE A 66 0.29 -17.41 -1.03
CA PHE A 66 -1.15 -17.24 -1.14
C PHE A 66 -1.54 -16.17 -2.15
N TYR A 67 -0.72 -15.12 -2.34
CA TYR A 67 -0.99 -14.11 -3.34
C TYR A 67 -1.06 -14.68 -4.76
N TYR A 68 -0.17 -15.61 -5.11
CA TYR A 68 -0.17 -16.24 -6.44
C TYR A 68 -1.01 -17.53 -6.50
N GLY A 69 -1.19 -18.23 -5.38
CA GLY A 69 -1.95 -19.49 -5.33
C GLY A 69 -3.47 -19.32 -5.25
N LEU A 70 -3.95 -18.17 -4.79
CA LEU A 70 -5.38 -17.85 -4.79
C LEU A 70 -5.78 -17.10 -6.06
N ASP A 71 -7.07 -17.10 -6.38
CA ASP A 71 -7.61 -16.25 -7.43
C ASP A 71 -7.64 -14.77 -7.01
N ALA A 72 -7.37 -13.88 -7.96
CA ALA A 72 -7.50 -12.45 -7.74
C ALA A 72 -8.98 -12.07 -7.68
N PRO A 73 -9.40 -11.24 -6.72
CA PRO A 73 -10.79 -10.80 -6.65
C PRO A 73 -11.16 -9.93 -7.85
N THR A 74 -12.39 -10.08 -8.32
CA THR A 74 -12.97 -9.13 -9.28
C THR A 74 -13.42 -7.86 -8.55
N ILE A 75 -13.49 -6.74 -9.27
CA ILE A 75 -13.97 -5.48 -8.68
C ILE A 75 -15.40 -5.60 -8.15
N ASP A 76 -16.23 -6.42 -8.79
CA ASP A 76 -17.62 -6.64 -8.39
C ASP A 76 -17.71 -7.46 -7.10
N GLN A 77 -16.86 -8.49 -6.96
CA GLN A 77 -16.72 -9.22 -5.68
C GLN A 77 -16.32 -8.29 -4.54
N LEU A 78 -15.33 -7.41 -4.76
CA LEU A 78 -14.92 -6.45 -3.73
C LEU A 78 -16.03 -5.47 -3.37
N ARG A 79 -16.86 -5.07 -4.35
CA ARG A 79 -18.01 -4.18 -4.12
C ARG A 79 -19.09 -4.86 -3.29
N VAL A 80 -19.44 -6.10 -3.63
CA VAL A 80 -20.42 -6.89 -2.85
C VAL A 80 -19.96 -7.05 -1.41
N LEU A 81 -18.67 -7.38 -1.21
CA LEU A 81 -18.12 -7.51 0.15
C LEU A 81 -18.06 -6.17 0.89
N GLU A 82 -17.68 -5.08 0.24
CA GLU A 82 -17.65 -3.76 0.88
C GLU A 82 -19.02 -3.34 1.42
N SER A 83 -20.09 -3.64 0.66
CA SER A 83 -21.48 -3.32 1.00
C SER A 83 -22.17 -4.34 1.91
N SER A 84 -21.55 -5.49 2.16
CA SER A 84 -22.09 -6.50 3.07
C SER A 84 -22.03 -6.06 4.53
N ASP A 85 -22.87 -6.66 5.38
CA ASP A 85 -22.84 -6.45 6.84
C ASP A 85 -21.44 -6.69 7.42
N CYS A 86 -20.76 -7.73 6.95
CA CYS A 86 -19.40 -8.04 7.37
C CYS A 86 -18.42 -6.94 6.97
N GLY A 87 -18.50 -6.45 5.73
CA GLY A 87 -17.64 -5.38 5.25
C GLY A 87 -17.90 -4.03 5.93
N MET A 88 -19.15 -3.77 6.30
CA MET A 88 -19.55 -2.63 7.10
C MET A 88 -19.02 -2.73 8.53
N TYR A 89 -19.20 -3.89 9.17
CA TYR A 89 -18.71 -4.17 10.52
C TYR A 89 -17.19 -4.01 10.63
N HIS A 90 -16.43 -4.57 9.68
CA HIS A 90 -14.97 -4.45 9.66
C HIS A 90 -14.45 -3.13 9.08
N GLN A 91 -15.34 -2.22 8.66
CA GLN A 91 -15.00 -0.93 8.05
C GLN A 91 -13.96 -1.07 6.92
N VAL A 92 -14.18 -2.04 6.03
CA VAL A 92 -13.34 -2.27 4.86
C VAL A 92 -13.91 -1.57 3.64
N TYR A 93 -13.02 -1.19 2.72
CA TYR A 93 -13.31 -0.46 1.51
C TYR A 93 -12.53 -1.05 0.34
N ALA A 94 -13.19 -1.17 -0.81
CA ALA A 94 -12.60 -1.75 -2.00
C ALA A 94 -11.75 -0.72 -2.75
N PHE A 95 -10.60 -1.15 -3.24
CA PHE A 95 -9.73 -0.34 -4.07
C PHE A 95 -9.51 -0.92 -5.47
N LYS A 96 -9.90 -0.17 -6.51
CA LYS A 96 -9.89 -0.60 -7.91
C LYS A 96 -8.51 -1.01 -8.46
N TYR A 97 -7.43 -0.31 -8.09
CA TYR A 97 -6.15 -0.54 -8.76
C TYR A 97 -5.33 -1.69 -8.18
N CYS A 98 -5.39 -1.91 -6.86
CA CYS A 98 -4.71 -3.08 -6.27
C CYS A 98 -5.65 -4.28 -6.05
N LEU A 99 -6.93 -4.14 -6.39
CA LEU A 99 -7.96 -5.18 -6.23
C LEU A 99 -7.91 -5.80 -4.82
N CYS A 100 -7.92 -4.95 -3.80
CA CYS A 100 -7.92 -5.37 -2.39
C CYS A 100 -9.05 -4.67 -1.63
N LEU A 101 -9.55 -5.34 -0.59
CA LEU A 101 -10.24 -4.68 0.51
C LEU A 101 -9.20 -4.22 1.52
N ARG A 102 -9.29 -2.96 1.94
CA ARG A 102 -8.44 -2.40 2.99
C ARG A 102 -9.32 -1.75 4.04
N ARG A 103 -8.85 -1.73 5.28
CA ARG A 103 -9.51 -1.03 6.37
C ARG A 103 -9.49 0.49 6.12
N ALA A 104 -10.43 1.20 6.73
CA ALA A 104 -10.56 2.66 6.69
C ALA A 104 -9.22 3.37 6.90
N ASP A 105 -8.42 2.90 7.86
CA ASP A 105 -7.12 3.47 8.26
C ASP A 105 -6.04 3.44 7.16
N LYS A 106 -6.29 2.77 6.03
CA LYS A 106 -5.43 2.75 4.85
C LYS A 106 -5.85 3.71 3.76
N PHE A 107 -6.90 4.49 3.97
CA PHE A 107 -7.37 5.50 3.01
C PHE A 107 -7.13 6.90 3.55
N ALA A 108 -7.10 7.86 2.63
CA ALA A 108 -7.09 9.27 3.00
C ALA A 108 -8.38 9.64 3.73
N ASP A 109 -8.31 10.43 4.80
CA ASP A 109 -9.47 10.79 5.63
C ASP A 109 -10.56 11.50 4.81
N ASN A 110 -10.16 12.32 3.83
CA ASN A 110 -11.09 13.00 2.93
C ASN A 110 -11.81 12.04 1.97
N MET A 111 -11.22 10.86 1.71
CA MET A 111 -11.82 9.80 0.87
C MET A 111 -12.84 8.95 1.64
N LEU A 112 -12.94 9.14 2.96
CA LEU A 112 -13.90 8.46 3.84
C LEU A 112 -15.06 9.38 4.26
N LYS A 113 -15.03 10.65 3.84
CA LYS A 113 -16.02 11.68 4.18
C LYS A 113 -16.90 12.02 2.96
N GLY A 114 -18.14 12.41 3.21
CA GLY A 114 -19.06 12.95 2.19
C GLY A 114 -19.42 11.95 1.08
N ASP A 115 -19.47 12.44 -0.16
CA ASP A 115 -19.89 11.69 -1.36
C ASP A 115 -19.01 10.49 -1.73
N TYR A 116 -17.91 10.26 -1.00
CA TYR A 116 -17.02 9.09 -1.15
C TYR A 116 -17.30 7.99 -0.12
N GLN A 117 -18.27 8.18 0.75
CA GLN A 117 -18.76 7.15 1.67
C GLN A 117 -19.36 5.97 0.90
N LYS A 118 -19.69 4.91 1.63
CA LYS A 118 -20.38 3.73 1.08
C LYS A 118 -21.80 4.14 0.67
N ILE A 119 -21.95 4.83 -0.46
CA ILE A 119 -23.27 5.27 -0.93
C ILE A 119 -24.05 4.01 -1.34
N PHE A 120 -25.12 3.74 -0.60
CA PHE A 120 -26.01 2.60 -0.72
C PHE A 120 -26.85 2.60 -2.01
N TRP A 121 -26.81 3.70 -2.79
CA TRP A 121 -27.78 4.01 -3.84
C TRP A 121 -27.20 4.49 -5.18
N ASP A 122 -25.90 4.78 -5.29
CA ASP A 122 -25.32 5.28 -6.54
C ASP A 122 -24.28 4.29 -7.12
N PRO A 123 -24.56 3.64 -8.28
CA PRO A 123 -23.77 2.52 -8.77
C PRO A 123 -22.34 2.85 -9.26
N VAL A 124 -21.91 4.12 -9.33
CA VAL A 124 -20.75 4.49 -10.18
C VAL A 124 -19.65 5.44 -9.64
N PRO A 125 -19.80 6.36 -8.64
CA PRO A 125 -18.70 7.31 -8.36
C PRO A 125 -17.64 6.84 -7.33
N CYS A 126 -18.04 6.14 -6.27
CA CYS A 126 -17.24 6.06 -5.04
C CYS A 126 -15.96 5.21 -5.18
N LEU A 127 -16.02 4.13 -5.96
CA LEU A 127 -14.88 3.23 -6.20
C LEU A 127 -13.81 3.82 -7.13
N LYS A 128 -14.20 4.75 -8.02
CA LYS A 128 -13.26 5.37 -8.97
C LYS A 128 -12.36 6.42 -8.31
N ALA A 129 -12.83 7.05 -7.23
CA ALA A 129 -12.16 8.16 -6.58
C ALA A 129 -11.32 7.77 -5.36
N ARG A 130 -11.63 6.66 -4.68
CA ARG A 130 -10.88 6.26 -3.47
C ARG A 130 -9.54 5.64 -3.84
N TRP A 131 -8.49 6.04 -3.13
CA TRP A 131 -7.16 5.48 -3.28
C TRP A 131 -6.58 4.98 -1.96
N CYS A 132 -6.04 3.77 -1.99
CA CYS A 132 -5.28 3.20 -0.88
C CYS A 132 -3.96 3.97 -0.72
N ALA A 133 -3.66 4.40 0.50
CA ALA A 133 -2.47 5.16 0.84
C ALA A 133 -1.20 4.37 0.50
N ASP A 134 -1.15 3.09 0.88
CA ASP A 134 0.00 2.22 0.60
C ASP A 134 0.31 2.18 -0.91
N CYS A 135 -0.71 2.08 -1.74
CA CYS A 135 -0.61 1.98 -3.19
C CYS A 135 -0.14 3.30 -3.82
N ARG A 136 -0.67 4.44 -3.34
CA ARG A 136 -0.34 5.75 -3.91
C ARG A 136 1.01 6.29 -3.43
N PHE A 137 1.48 5.84 -2.28
CA PHE A 137 2.78 6.23 -1.73
C PHE A 137 3.90 5.22 -2.05
N ASP A 138 3.58 4.04 -2.57
CA ASP A 138 4.58 3.08 -3.05
C ASP A 138 5.33 3.60 -4.30
N LYS A 139 6.66 3.65 -4.21
CA LYS A 139 7.58 3.97 -5.31
C LYS A 139 7.61 2.95 -6.44
N ARG A 140 6.90 1.84 -6.33
CA ARG A 140 6.78 0.83 -7.39
C ARG A 140 5.43 0.91 -8.10
N SER A 141 4.45 1.58 -7.51
CA SER A 141 3.11 1.70 -8.08
C SER A 141 3.13 2.55 -9.37
N PRO A 142 2.38 2.19 -10.42
CA PRO A 142 2.23 3.05 -11.60
C PRO A 142 1.37 4.30 -11.33
N VAL A 143 0.60 4.28 -10.25
CA VAL A 143 -0.46 5.25 -9.97
C VAL A 143 -0.19 5.82 -8.57
N ARG A 144 0.59 6.91 -8.52
CA ARG A 144 1.10 7.52 -7.27
C ARG A 144 0.46 8.86 -6.95
N TYR A 145 0.57 9.30 -5.70
CA TYR A 145 0.41 10.71 -5.40
C TYR A 145 1.59 11.50 -5.96
N PRO A 146 1.35 12.65 -6.63
CA PRO A 146 2.42 13.50 -7.07
C PRO A 146 3.26 14.00 -5.89
N ARG A 147 4.50 14.41 -6.16
CA ARG A 147 5.37 15.02 -5.17
C ARG A 147 4.71 16.31 -4.64
N GLY A 148 4.93 16.59 -3.36
CA GLY A 148 4.35 17.71 -2.62
C GLY A 148 2.95 17.47 -2.09
N VAL A 149 2.33 16.33 -2.44
CA VAL A 149 1.00 16.01 -1.95
C VAL A 149 1.04 15.65 -0.47
N HIS A 150 0.20 16.37 0.27
CA HIS A 150 -0.04 16.19 1.68
C HIS A 150 -1.44 15.62 1.90
N VAL A 151 -1.53 14.47 2.57
CA VAL A 151 -2.77 13.72 2.79
C VAL A 151 -2.86 13.32 4.25
N MET A 152 -4.04 13.39 4.84
CA MET A 152 -4.29 12.82 6.18
C MET A 152 -4.75 11.37 6.00
N VAL A 153 -4.13 10.43 6.71
CA VAL A 153 -4.45 9.01 6.70
C VAL A 153 -4.58 8.55 8.15
N ASN A 154 -5.78 8.23 8.58
CA ASN A 154 -6.12 7.91 9.96
C ASN A 154 -5.66 9.00 10.95
N GLY A 155 -5.91 10.27 10.62
CA GLY A 155 -5.45 11.41 11.43
C GLY A 155 -3.94 11.65 11.44
N VAL A 156 -3.15 10.80 10.78
CA VAL A 156 -1.70 10.98 10.64
C VAL A 156 -1.40 11.69 9.33
N PRO A 157 -0.64 12.80 9.32
CA PRO A 157 -0.23 13.45 8.08
C PRO A 157 0.78 12.59 7.32
N TRP A 158 0.58 12.43 6.03
CA TRP A 158 1.49 11.77 5.09
C TRP A 158 1.87 12.77 4.00
N LEU A 159 3.14 12.77 3.62
CA LEU A 159 3.69 13.66 2.60
C LEU A 159 4.62 12.88 1.67
N HIS A 160 4.44 13.06 0.37
CA HIS A 160 5.47 12.73 -0.61
C HIS A 160 6.38 13.96 -0.80
N CYS A 161 7.53 14.01 -0.13
CA CYS A 161 8.35 15.21 -0.09
C CYS A 161 8.96 15.55 -1.47
N ILE A 162 8.84 16.82 -1.92
CA ILE A 162 9.42 17.27 -3.20
C ILE A 162 10.95 17.22 -3.20
N GLY A 163 11.59 17.57 -2.08
CA GLY A 163 13.05 17.52 -1.97
C GLY A 163 13.57 16.08 -2.07
N CYS A 164 13.42 15.30 -1.01
CA CYS A 164 14.05 13.97 -0.96
C CYS A 164 13.32 12.86 -1.73
N ASP A 165 12.16 13.11 -2.36
CA ASP A 165 11.33 12.09 -3.04
C ASP A 165 10.97 10.91 -2.10
N LYS A 166 10.96 11.12 -0.78
CA LYS A 166 10.58 10.09 0.19
C LYS A 166 9.20 10.38 0.76
N VAL A 167 8.51 9.31 1.12
CA VAL A 167 7.25 9.37 1.86
C VAL A 167 7.57 9.58 3.33
N LYS A 168 6.93 10.56 3.93
CA LYS A 168 7.15 11.04 5.28
C LYS A 168 5.82 11.03 6.02
N LYS A 169 5.83 10.59 7.27
CA LYS A 169 4.61 10.35 8.06
C LYS A 169 4.68 11.05 9.41
N GLY A 170 3.53 11.45 9.94
CA GLY A 170 3.39 11.99 11.28
C GLY A 170 4.33 13.17 11.51
N THR A 171 5.19 13.03 12.50
CA THR A 171 6.13 14.07 12.91
C THR A 171 7.25 14.30 11.89
N GLU A 172 7.44 13.49 10.85
CA GLU A 172 8.47 13.79 9.83
C GLU A 172 7.98 14.78 8.76
N VAL A 173 6.67 14.98 8.68
CA VAL A 173 6.05 15.94 7.76
C VAL A 173 6.41 17.37 8.18
N GLY A 174 6.72 18.22 7.21
CA GLY A 174 7.04 19.62 7.46
C GLY A 174 5.92 20.36 8.19
N LYS A 175 6.29 21.39 8.95
CA LYS A 175 5.32 22.24 9.64
C LYS A 175 4.65 23.19 8.64
N THR A 176 3.43 23.62 8.97
CA THR A 176 2.77 24.74 8.29
C THR A 176 3.65 26.00 8.36
N PRO A 177 3.68 26.82 7.29
CA PRO A 177 2.85 26.77 6.09
C PRO A 177 3.34 25.81 4.99
N CYS A 178 4.49 25.15 5.17
CA CYS A 178 5.22 24.47 4.09
C CYS A 178 4.87 22.99 4.02
N LYS A 179 3.72 22.70 3.38
CA LYS A 179 3.14 21.34 3.32
C LYS A 179 3.83 20.41 2.31
N GLU A 180 4.73 20.92 1.47
CA GLU A 180 5.32 20.17 0.35
C GLU A 180 6.70 19.55 0.67
N LEU A 181 7.32 19.92 1.81
CA LEU A 181 8.63 19.46 2.25
C LEU A 181 8.56 18.74 3.60
N CYS A 182 9.42 17.75 3.81
CA CYS A 182 9.60 17.12 5.12
C CYS A 182 10.39 18.04 6.06
N LYS A 183 10.39 17.75 7.36
CA LYS A 183 11.12 18.58 8.35
C LYS A 183 12.59 18.76 8.00
N ASP A 184 13.27 17.69 7.60
CA ASP A 184 14.70 17.74 7.27
C ASP A 184 14.97 18.58 6.01
N CYS A 185 14.19 18.36 4.95
CA CYS A 185 14.31 19.15 3.72
C CYS A 185 13.94 20.62 3.96
N HIS A 186 12.94 20.87 4.80
CA HIS A 186 12.57 22.22 5.20
C HIS A 186 13.70 22.91 5.98
N ALA A 187 14.33 22.22 6.93
CA ALA A 187 15.47 22.77 7.67
C ALA A 187 16.67 23.06 6.76
N ARG A 188 16.90 22.20 5.75
CA ARG A 188 18.04 22.31 4.85
C ARG A 188 17.88 23.37 3.76
N TYR A 189 16.71 23.43 3.14
CA TYR A 189 16.47 24.29 1.97
C TYR A 189 15.67 25.54 2.31
N GLY A 190 15.16 25.61 3.55
CA GLY A 190 14.14 26.59 3.92
C GLY A 190 12.84 26.37 3.15
N CYS A 191 11.95 27.33 3.32
CA CYS A 191 10.74 27.43 2.52
C CYS A 191 10.68 28.84 1.95
N LEU A 192 10.66 28.96 0.62
CA LEU A 192 10.41 30.23 -0.05
C LEU A 192 8.91 30.57 0.05
N TYR A 193 8.40 30.71 1.27
CA TYR A 193 7.07 31.26 1.55
C TYR A 193 7.17 32.78 1.38
N VAL A 194 6.92 33.28 0.18
CA VAL A 194 6.82 34.71 -0.06
C VAL A 194 5.40 35.16 0.27
N LYS A 195 5.22 35.91 1.37
CA LYS A 195 3.93 36.55 1.70
C LYS A 195 3.48 37.41 0.50
N GLY A 196 2.26 37.18 0.00
CA GLY A 196 1.65 38.01 -1.06
C GLY A 196 1.71 37.46 -2.50
N HIS A 197 2.35 36.31 -2.76
CA HIS A 197 2.39 35.76 -4.12
C HIS A 197 1.10 34.94 -4.45
N PRO A 198 0.40 35.21 -5.57
CA PRO A 198 -0.91 34.60 -5.87
C PRO A 198 -0.87 33.08 -6.14
N LYS A 199 0.31 32.51 -6.45
CA LYS A 199 0.50 31.07 -6.67
C LYS A 199 1.07 30.43 -5.41
N ARG A 200 0.18 29.90 -4.56
CA ARG A 200 0.40 29.28 -3.24
C ARG A 200 1.19 27.95 -3.28
N ARG A 201 2.43 27.93 -3.79
CA ARG A 201 3.30 26.73 -3.71
C ARG A 201 4.65 27.09 -3.13
N CYS A 202 5.23 26.19 -2.34
CA CYS A 202 6.62 26.31 -1.94
C CYS A 202 7.45 26.26 -3.22
N LYS A 203 8.07 27.37 -3.62
CA LYS A 203 9.04 27.33 -4.73
C LYS A 203 10.24 26.55 -4.20
N PHE A 204 10.30 25.27 -4.54
CA PHE A 204 11.51 24.50 -4.41
C PHE A 204 12.55 25.12 -5.36
N ASN A 205 13.71 25.52 -4.83
CA ASN A 205 14.82 26.00 -5.67
C ASN A 205 15.72 24.81 -6.05
N PRO A 206 15.62 24.26 -7.26
CA PRO A 206 16.42 23.11 -7.68
C PRO A 206 17.91 23.43 -7.84
N HIS A 207 18.34 24.70 -7.82
CA HIS A 207 19.76 25.05 -7.95
C HIS A 207 20.65 24.57 -6.77
N PHE A 208 20.06 24.13 -5.66
CA PHE A 208 20.79 23.48 -4.56
C PHE A 208 20.95 21.95 -4.72
N TYR A 209 20.42 21.36 -5.80
CA TYR A 209 20.46 19.90 -6.03
C TYR A 209 21.67 19.41 -6.84
N SER A 210 22.45 20.29 -7.48
CA SER A 210 23.57 19.86 -8.35
C SER A 210 24.91 19.62 -7.62
N ALA A 211 25.02 19.88 -6.32
CA ALA A 211 26.34 19.93 -5.66
C ALA A 211 26.75 18.68 -4.86
N ARG A 212 26.03 17.54 -4.95
CA ARG A 212 26.49 16.27 -4.34
C ARG A 212 26.11 15.06 -5.19
N LYS A 213 26.96 14.74 -6.15
CA LYS A 213 27.24 13.36 -6.56
C LYS A 213 28.68 13.07 -6.19
#